data_AF-E9UVB8-F1
#
_entry.id   AF-E9UVB8-F1
#
_cell.length_a   1.000
_cell.length_b   1.000
_cell.length_c   1.000
_cell.angle_alpha   90.00
_cell.angle_beta   90.00
_cell.angle_gamma   90.00
#
_symmetry.space_group_name_H-M   'P 1'
#
loop_
_entity.id
_entity.type
_entity.pdbx_description
1 polymer ?
#
loop_
_entity_poly.entity_id
_entity_poly.type
_entity_poly.pdbx_seq_one_letter_code
_entity_poly.pdbx_strand_id
1 'polypeptide(L)' 'MRKLLKNPVVVAAIAKIANEARKPENQKKIKDAATKAYDQFQKRRKSH' A
#
# COMPACT_ATOMS: atom_id res chain seq x y z
N MET A 1 16.16 -12.17 1.53
CA MET A 1 15.39 -11.03 2.07
C MET A 1 16.12 -10.26 3.17
N ARG A 2 16.66 -10.91 4.22
CA ARG A 2 17.30 -10.24 5.40
C ARG A 2 18.49 -9.31 5.08
N LYS A 3 19.14 -9.48 3.92
CA LYS A 3 20.25 -8.60 3.45
C LYS A 3 19.76 -7.34 2.73
N LEU A 4 18.56 -7.36 2.11
CA LEU A 4 18.02 -6.20 1.36
C LEU A 4 17.61 -5.07 2.31
N LEU A 5 17.00 -5.42 3.45
CA LEU A 5 16.57 -4.50 4.51
C LEU A 5 17.73 -3.93 5.34
N LYS A 6 18.97 -4.33 5.06
CA LYS A 6 20.19 -3.78 5.69
C LYS A 6 20.96 -2.84 4.76
N ASN A 7 20.56 -2.76 3.48
CA ASN A 7 21.16 -1.80 2.56
C ASN A 7 20.59 -0.40 2.90
N PRO A 8 21.42 0.56 3.32
CA PRO A 8 20.97 1.87 3.76
C PRO A 8 20.16 2.61 2.70
N VAL A 9 20.45 2.38 1.41
CA VAL A 9 19.70 2.97 0.28
C VAL A 9 18.27 2.43 0.23
N VAL A 10 18.10 1.13 0.42
CA VAL A 10 16.78 0.47 0.42
C VAL A 10 15.97 0.91 1.64
N VAL A 11 16.61 1.01 2.80
CA VAL A 11 15.97 1.50 4.04
C VAL A 11 15.50 2.94 3.88
N ALA A 12 16.34 3.82 3.31
CA ALA A 12 15.97 5.21 3.04
C ALA A 12 14.82 5.33 2.03
N ALA A 13 14.82 4.51 0.99
CA ALA A 13 13.73 4.46 0.01
C ALA A 13 12.40 4.03 0.67
N ILE A 14 12.43 2.97 1.49
CA ILE A 14 11.24 2.51 2.22
C ILE A 14 10.73 3.60 3.18
N ALA A 15 11.63 4.27 3.91
CA ALA A 15 11.25 5.37 4.81
C ALA A 15 10.60 6.54 4.06
N LYS A 16 11.14 6.90 2.88
CA LYS A 16 10.57 7.95 2.02
C LYS A 16 9.17 7.58 1.55
N ILE A 17 8.98 6.35 1.07
CA ILE A 17 7.67 5.83 0.62
C ILE A 17 6.68 5.82 1.79
N ALA A 18 7.10 5.39 2.98
CA ALA A 18 6.26 5.37 4.17
C ALA A 18 5.81 6.80 4.57
N ASN A 19 6.69 7.79 4.48
CA ASN A 19 6.34 9.18 4.77
C ASN A 19 5.39 9.77 3.72
N GLU A 20 5.59 9.47 2.43
CA GLU A 20 4.68 9.88 1.37
C GLU A 20 3.29 9.24 1.51
N ALA A 21 3.24 7.97 1.91
CA ALA A 21 1.98 7.25 2.17
C ALA A 21 1.22 7.81 3.38
N ARG A 22 1.89 8.49 4.31
CA ARG A 22 1.27 9.15 5.47
C ARG A 22 0.61 10.49 5.15
N LYS A 23 0.87 11.08 3.98
CA LYS A 23 0.21 12.34 3.58
C LYS A 23 -1.30 12.12 3.41
N PRO A 24 -2.16 13.04 3.90
CA PRO A 24 -3.61 12.86 3.86
C PRO A 24 -4.17 12.59 2.45
N GLU A 25 -3.63 13.26 1.44
CA GLU A 25 -4.03 13.07 0.04
C GLU A 25 -3.76 11.65 -0.47
N ASN A 26 -2.61 11.09 -0.11
CA ASN A 26 -2.22 9.75 -0.53
C ASN A 26 -2.96 8.68 0.28
N GLN A 27 -3.20 8.92 1.58
CA GLN A 27 -4.04 8.05 2.39
C GLN A 27 -5.46 7.93 1.82
N LYS A 28 -6.04 9.04 1.35
CA LYS A 28 -7.35 9.02 0.69
C LYS A 28 -7.33 8.14 -0.56
N LYS A 29 -6.33 8.31 -1.44
CA LYS A 29 -6.17 7.48 -2.64
C LYS A 29 -6.00 6.00 -2.32
N ILE A 30 -5.20 5.68 -1.30
CA ILE A 30 -4.98 4.29 -0.85
C ILE A 30 -6.30 3.70 -0.32
N LYS A 31 -7.06 4.45 0.48
CA LYS A 31 -8.36 4.02 1.01
C LYS A 31 -9.38 3.78 -0.11
N ASP A 32 -9.45 4.67 -1.08
CA ASP A 32 -10.37 4.55 -2.22
C ASP A 32 -10.01 3.32 -3.08
N ALA A 33 -8.72 3.10 -3.34
CA ALA A 33 -8.24 1.92 -4.05
C ALA A 33 -8.55 0.62 -3.29
N ALA A 34 -8.31 0.60 -1.97
CA ALA A 34 -8.60 -0.54 -1.11
C ALA A 34 -10.10 -0.86 -1.08
N THR A 35 -10.95 0.16 -0.99
CA THR A 35 -12.41 0.02 -1.04
C THR A 35 -12.85 -0.61 -2.36
N LYS A 36 -12.37 -0.08 -3.50
CA LYS A 36 -12.67 -0.63 -4.83
C LYS A 36 -12.24 -2.09 -4.98
N ALA A 37 -11.04 -2.42 -4.50
CA ALA A 37 -10.53 -3.79 -4.54
C ALA A 37 -11.38 -4.74 -3.68
N TYR A 38 -11.78 -4.28 -2.49
CA TYR A 38 -12.66 -5.02 -1.59
C TYR A 38 -14.05 -5.25 -2.20
N ASP A 39 -14.65 -4.23 -2.79
CA ASP A 39 -15.95 -4.35 -3.47
C ASP A 39 -15.89 -5.33 -4.64
N GLN A 40 -14.82 -5.29 -5.44
CA GLN A 40 -14.60 -6.23 -6.52
C GLN A 40 -14.43 -7.66 -6.00
N PHE A 41 -13.70 -7.85 -4.90
CA PHE A 41 -13.55 -9.13 -4.24
C PHE A 41 -14.91 -9.66 -3.71
N GLN A 42 -15.71 -8.82 -3.06
CA GLN A 42 -17.03 -9.19 -2.56
C GLN A 42 -18.01 -9.55 -3.69
N LYS A 43 -17.98 -8.81 -4.81
CA LYS A 43 -18.79 -9.14 -6.01
C LYS A 43 -18.42 -10.51 -6.57
N ARG A 44 -17.13 -10.82 -6.68
CA ARG A 44 -16.66 -12.15 -7.10
C ARG A 44 -17.09 -13.25 -6.12
N ARG A 45 -17.05 -12.97 -4.82
CA ARG A 45 -17.47 -13.93 -3.77
C ARG A 45 -18.97 -14.23 -3.77
N LYS A 46 -19.82 -13.25 -4.10
CA LYS A 46 -21.29 -13.41 -4.14
C LYS A 46 -21.81 -13.96 -5.47
N SER A 47 -20.97 -13.99 -6.51
CA SER A 47 -21.32 -14.51 -7.83
C SER A 47 -21.08 -16.03 -7.95
N HIS A 48 -20.83 -16.71 -6.83
CA HIS A 48 -20.55 -18.15 -6.74
C HIS A 48 -21.54 -18.82 -5.79
#